data_AF-A0A1X7SGJ8-F1
#
_entry.id   AF-A0A1X7SGJ8-F1
#
_cell.length_a   1.000
_cell.length_b   1.000
_cell.length_c   1.000
_cell.angle_alpha   90.00
_cell.angle_beta   90.00
_cell.angle_gamma   90.00
#
_symmetry.space_group_name_H-M   'P 1'
#
loop_
_entity.id
_entity.type
_entity.pdbx_description
1 polymer ?
#
loop_
_entity_poly.entity_id
_entity_poly.type
_entity_poly.pdbx_seq_one_letter_code
_entity_poly.pdbx_strand_id
1 'polypeptide(L)'
;MAYSRCSQPISTSQPASPLPPTLVRLYFLKESDNPQTEWEKCKTNLEKWKEGTLVDTPPLQTLQDCQKRMVAKLIWRTNLLEDTLPGGVKEEETISILEKVYKNDEKEEDNSYSGSASGIDQLVNHVKALEFLLSHIKSDLTEEIILKTHKIMMKGLTTEEGFPIHNGKYRQYSVCAGFHTFPSYTCIPNAMGDILKTYNDRMSTKDHDPFVLARWVYYHVVSLHPFEDGNGRMSRLLWCYSLMKDGL
;
A
#
# COMPACT_ATOMS: atom_id res chain seq x y z
N MET A 1 7.71 -7.45 9.22
CA MET A 1 7.19 -7.54 10.61
C MET A 1 6.18 -8.66 10.64
N ALA A 2 6.44 -9.75 11.36
CA ALA A 2 5.48 -10.85 11.48
C ALA A 2 4.29 -10.43 12.38
N TYR A 3 3.07 -10.59 11.89
CA TYR A 3 1.83 -10.35 12.64
C TYR A 3 1.37 -11.67 13.26
N SER A 4 0.96 -11.66 14.54
CA SER A 4 0.59 -12.88 15.25
C SER A 4 -0.83 -12.78 15.80
N ARG A 5 -1.50 -13.94 15.96
CA ARG A 5 -2.76 -14.01 16.71
C ARG A 5 -2.48 -13.69 18.18
N CYS A 6 -3.27 -12.82 18.79
CA CYS A 6 -3.13 -12.56 20.22
C CYS A 6 -3.54 -13.79 21.04
N SER A 7 -2.63 -14.31 21.85
CA SER A 7 -2.98 -15.20 22.97
C SER A 7 -3.71 -14.39 24.06
N GLN A 8 -4.63 -15.04 24.80
CA GLN A 8 -5.48 -14.49 25.88
C GLN A 8 -4.73 -13.62 26.93
N PRO A 9 -5.42 -12.72 27.66
CA PRO A 9 -4.83 -11.49 28.18
C PRO A 9 -3.85 -11.70 29.34
N ILE A 10 -2.69 -11.03 29.22
CA ILE A 10 -1.68 -10.93 30.28
C ILE A 10 -2.16 -9.94 31.35
N SER A 11 -2.02 -10.36 32.60
CA SER A 11 -2.26 -9.62 33.84
C SER A 11 -1.79 -8.17 33.80
N THR A 12 -2.64 -7.26 34.29
CA THR A 12 -2.41 -5.82 34.40
C THR A 12 -1.29 -5.50 35.41
N SER A 13 -0.09 -5.22 34.93
CA SER A 13 0.90 -4.41 35.65
C SER A 13 0.78 -2.95 35.23
N GLN A 14 0.93 -2.03 36.19
CA GLN A 14 0.78 -0.58 36.00
C GLN A 14 1.56 -0.05 34.78
N PRO A 15 1.00 0.89 34.00
CA PRO A 15 1.69 1.46 32.86
C PRO A 15 2.83 2.35 33.35
N ALA A 16 4.05 2.05 32.89
CA ALA A 16 5.15 3.01 32.91
C ALA A 16 4.72 4.28 32.15
N SER A 17 5.18 5.44 32.62
CA SER A 17 4.95 6.73 31.96
C SER A 17 5.17 6.61 30.45
N PRO A 18 4.23 7.06 29.60
CA PRO A 18 4.37 6.91 28.17
C PRO A 18 5.61 7.67 27.72
N LEU A 19 6.60 6.93 27.22
CA LEU A 19 7.67 7.51 26.43
C LEU A 19 7.01 8.29 25.28
N PRO A 20 7.50 9.49 24.94
CA PRO A 20 6.97 10.23 23.80
C PRO A 20 6.96 9.31 22.58
N PRO A 21 5.89 9.31 21.77
CA PRO A 21 5.79 8.41 20.63
C PRO A 21 7.01 8.62 19.75
N THR A 22 7.80 7.56 19.59
CA THR A 22 8.94 7.56 18.68
C THR A 22 8.39 7.91 17.30
N LEU A 23 8.76 9.07 16.76
CA LEU A 23 8.39 9.46 15.40
C LEU A 23 8.70 8.28 14.47
N VAL A 24 7.70 7.86 13.70
CA VAL A 24 7.86 6.80 12.71
C VAL A 24 9.03 7.19 11.81
N ARG A 25 10.12 6.43 11.91
CA ARG A 25 11.33 6.64 11.11
C ARG A 25 10.93 6.57 9.64
N LEU A 26 11.05 7.68 8.93
CA LEU A 26 11.00 7.66 7.48
C LEU A 26 12.27 6.93 7.03
N TYR A 27 12.15 5.69 6.56
CA TYR A 27 13.28 4.80 6.22
C TYR A 27 14.27 5.38 5.19
N PHE A 28 13.92 6.48 4.52
CA PHE A 28 14.79 7.21 3.59
C PHE A 28 15.59 8.35 4.23
N LEU A 29 15.33 8.68 5.50
CA LEU A 29 16.09 9.65 6.27
C LEU A 29 17.19 8.94 7.06
N LYS A 30 18.45 9.36 6.84
CA LYS A 30 19.56 8.98 7.73
C LYS A 30 19.36 9.67 9.08
N GLU A 31 19.98 9.15 10.14
CA GLU A 31 19.90 9.76 11.48
C GLU A 31 20.38 11.22 11.52
N SER A 32 21.22 11.61 10.57
CA SER A 32 21.71 12.97 10.39
C SER A 32 20.73 13.94 9.72
N ASP A 33 19.65 13.43 9.12
CA ASP A 33 18.82 14.22 8.22
C ASP A 33 17.66 14.89 8.98
N ASN A 34 17.50 16.20 8.78
CA ASN A 34 16.39 16.95 9.38
C ASN A 34 15.10 16.77 8.55
N PRO A 35 13.99 16.25 9.12
CA PRO A 35 12.77 15.99 8.37
C PRO A 35 12.16 17.24 7.70
N GLN A 36 12.26 18.41 8.33
CA GLN A 36 11.75 19.66 7.75
C GLN A 36 12.57 20.04 6.52
N THR A 37 13.90 19.96 6.60
CA THR A 37 14.79 20.24 5.47
C THR A 37 14.52 19.30 4.30
N GLU A 38 14.28 18.02 4.56
CA GLU A 38 13.96 17.05 3.52
C GLU A 38 12.56 17.28 2.91
N TRP A 39 11.59 17.69 3.72
CA TRP A 39 10.29 18.13 3.21
C TRP A 39 10.39 19.35 2.29
N GLU A 40 11.16 20.36 2.66
CA GLU A 40 11.40 21.54 1.81
C GLU A 40 12.10 21.17 0.49
N LYS A 41 13.04 20.22 0.53
CA LYS A 41 13.66 19.67 -0.68
C LYS A 41 12.65 18.95 -1.56
N CYS A 42 11.78 18.12 -0.99
CA CYS A 42 10.71 17.44 -1.73
C CYS A 42 9.77 18.44 -2.40
N LYS A 43 9.33 19.50 -1.70
CA LYS A 43 8.50 20.56 -2.29
C LYS A 43 9.22 21.28 -3.44
N THR A 44 10.49 21.64 -3.24
CA THR A 44 11.30 22.28 -4.28
C THR A 44 11.44 21.38 -5.50
N ASN A 45 11.69 20.09 -5.30
CA ASN A 45 11.79 19.12 -6.39
C ASN A 45 10.46 18.90 -7.10
N LEU A 46 9.34 18.93 -6.37
CA LEU A 46 8.00 18.87 -6.94
C LEU A 46 7.73 20.07 -7.86
N GLU A 47 8.06 21.29 -7.42
CA GLU A 47 7.91 22.49 -8.27
C GLU A 47 8.84 22.42 -9.49
N LYS A 48 10.10 22.03 -9.33
CA LYS A 48 11.01 21.80 -10.46
C LYS A 48 10.50 20.72 -11.42
N TRP A 49 9.87 19.67 -10.91
CA TRP A 49 9.27 18.62 -11.73
C TRP A 49 8.07 19.17 -12.51
N LYS A 50 7.19 19.95 -11.87
CA LYS A 50 6.09 20.66 -12.54
C LYS A 50 6.59 21.60 -13.63
N GLU A 51 7.74 22.24 -13.42
CA GLU A 51 8.41 23.13 -14.37
C GLU A 51 9.27 22.38 -15.42
N GLY A 52 9.43 21.06 -15.29
CA GLY A 52 10.25 20.24 -16.20
C GLY A 52 11.76 20.41 -16.05
N THR A 53 12.25 20.97 -14.95
CA THR A 53 13.68 21.31 -14.72
C THR A 53 14.44 20.31 -13.85
N LEU A 54 13.76 19.29 -13.32
CA LEU A 54 14.37 18.25 -12.48
C LEU A 54 15.07 17.18 -13.35
N VAL A 55 16.34 17.40 -13.74
CA VAL A 55 17.07 16.49 -14.66
C VAL A 55 18.35 15.96 -14.03
N ASP A 56 18.30 14.76 -13.48
CA ASP A 56 19.47 13.90 -13.16
C ASP A 56 19.15 12.42 -13.44
N THR A 57 18.31 12.17 -14.45
CA THR A 57 18.01 10.82 -14.95
C THR A 57 18.03 10.84 -16.48
N PRO A 58 18.33 9.70 -17.15
CA PRO A 58 18.17 9.61 -18.60
C PRO A 58 16.78 10.13 -18.97
N PRO A 59 16.66 11.03 -19.97
CA PRO A 59 15.38 11.66 -20.27
C PRO A 59 14.36 10.58 -20.57
N LEU A 60 13.35 10.47 -19.71
CA LEU A 60 12.15 9.69 -19.99
C LEU A 60 11.47 10.41 -21.14
N GLN A 61 11.44 9.76 -22.30
CA GLN A 61 11.06 10.41 -23.57
C GLN A 61 9.58 10.75 -23.61
N THR A 62 8.75 10.08 -22.80
CA THR A 62 7.31 10.29 -22.74
C THR A 62 6.79 10.36 -21.30
N LEU A 63 5.65 11.04 -21.10
CA LEU A 63 4.90 11.03 -19.84
C LEU A 63 4.53 9.61 -19.40
N GLN A 64 4.24 8.74 -20.37
CA GLN A 64 3.92 7.34 -20.12
C GLN A 64 5.10 6.58 -19.50
N ASP A 65 6.33 6.87 -19.91
CA ASP A 65 7.54 6.27 -19.33
C ASP A 65 7.77 6.74 -17.89
N CYS A 66 7.49 8.03 -17.60
CA CYS A 66 7.48 8.57 -16.24
C CYS A 66 6.49 7.83 -15.34
N GLN A 67 5.24 7.70 -15.79
CA GLN A 67 4.19 7.03 -15.03
C GLN A 67 4.53 5.56 -14.77
N LYS A 68 5.00 4.84 -15.80
CA LYS A 68 5.45 3.45 -15.66
C LYS A 68 6.57 3.32 -14.63
N ARG A 69 7.56 4.21 -14.65
CA ARG A 69 8.68 4.17 -13.70
C ARG A 69 8.23 4.50 -12.27
N MET A 70 7.28 5.43 -12.09
CA MET A 70 6.72 5.74 -10.78
C MET A 70 5.95 4.54 -10.20
N VAL A 71 5.12 3.89 -11.02
CA VAL A 71 4.41 2.66 -10.63
C VAL A 71 5.40 1.55 -10.28
N ALA A 72 6.45 1.34 -11.10
CA ALA A 72 7.50 0.36 -10.81
C ALA A 72 8.18 0.61 -9.46
N LYS A 73 8.56 1.86 -9.19
CA LYS A 73 9.15 2.26 -7.91
C LYS A 73 8.20 2.02 -6.74
N LEU A 74 6.93 2.36 -6.88
CA LEU A 74 5.92 2.14 -5.85
C LEU A 74 5.82 0.64 -5.54
N ILE A 75 5.60 -0.19 -6.57
CA ILE A 75 5.40 -1.65 -6.46
C ILE A 75 6.66 -2.35 -5.95
N TRP A 76 7.84 -1.93 -6.38
CA TRP A 76 9.08 -2.48 -5.87
C TRP A 76 9.27 -2.14 -4.39
N ARG A 77 9.18 -0.86 -4.01
CA ARG A 77 9.39 -0.42 -2.62
C ARG A 77 8.37 -0.98 -1.65
N THR A 78 7.09 -1.04 -2.04
CA THR A 78 6.01 -1.55 -1.20
C THR A 78 6.18 -3.05 -0.90
N ASN A 79 6.78 -3.83 -1.79
CA ASN A 79 7.08 -5.24 -1.56
C ASN A 79 8.41 -5.40 -0.80
N LEU A 80 9.40 -4.54 -1.06
CA LEU A 80 10.65 -4.52 -0.28
C LEU A 80 10.38 -4.28 1.21
N LEU A 81 9.47 -3.35 1.54
CA LEU A 81 9.11 -3.02 2.93
C LEU A 81 8.44 -4.17 3.69
N GLU A 82 7.83 -5.12 2.99
CA GLU A 82 7.15 -6.27 3.59
C GLU A 82 8.01 -7.54 3.49
N ASP A 83 9.27 -7.41 3.05
CA ASP A 83 10.20 -8.53 2.81
C ASP A 83 9.64 -9.59 1.82
N THR A 84 8.77 -9.18 0.89
CA THR A 84 8.11 -10.08 -0.08
C THR A 84 8.79 -10.16 -1.44
N LEU A 85 9.91 -9.45 -1.63
CA LEU A 85 10.67 -9.50 -2.88
C LEU A 85 11.45 -10.82 -3.00
N PRO A 86 11.31 -11.58 -4.11
CA PRO A 86 12.05 -12.81 -4.30
C PRO A 86 13.53 -12.50 -4.56
N GLY A 87 14.46 -13.04 -3.78
CA GLY A 87 15.89 -13.07 -4.13
C GLY A 87 16.54 -11.71 -4.44
N GLY A 88 16.04 -10.60 -3.88
CA GLY A 88 16.64 -9.27 -4.07
C GLY A 88 16.39 -8.63 -5.43
N VAL A 89 15.24 -8.90 -6.07
CA VAL A 89 14.79 -8.22 -7.31
C VAL A 89 15.09 -6.72 -7.24
N LYS A 90 15.74 -6.19 -8.28
CA LYS A 90 16.07 -4.76 -8.41
C LYS A 90 14.89 -3.97 -8.98
N GLU A 91 14.92 -2.65 -8.81
CA GLU A 91 13.89 -1.74 -9.35
C GLU A 91 13.72 -1.94 -10.88
N GLU A 92 14.82 -2.09 -11.61
CA GLU A 92 14.85 -2.26 -13.07
C GLU A 92 14.16 -3.56 -13.54
N GLU A 93 14.29 -4.62 -12.76
CA GLU A 93 13.64 -5.90 -13.06
C GLU A 93 12.12 -5.82 -12.85
N THR A 94 11.66 -4.97 -11.92
CA THR A 94 10.23 -4.71 -11.69
C THR A 94 9.59 -4.02 -12.90
N ILE A 95 10.32 -3.15 -13.61
CA ILE A 95 9.85 -2.52 -14.85
C ILE A 95 9.58 -3.59 -15.93
N SER A 96 10.48 -4.56 -16.08
CA SER A 96 10.30 -5.64 -17.05
C SER A 96 9.11 -6.53 -16.73
N ILE A 97 8.81 -6.76 -15.44
CA ILE A 97 7.63 -7.49 -15.00
C ILE A 97 6.37 -6.70 -15.33
N LEU A 98 6.33 -5.39 -15.01
CA LEU A 98 5.22 -4.50 -15.35
C LEU A 98 4.91 -4.53 -16.84
N GLU A 99 5.93 -4.39 -17.70
CA GLU A 99 5.73 -4.43 -19.15
C GLU A 99 5.10 -5.74 -19.64
N LYS A 100 5.50 -6.87 -19.05
CA LYS A 100 4.91 -8.17 -19.39
C LYS A 100 3.45 -8.25 -18.96
N VAL A 101 3.10 -7.71 -17.80
CA VAL A 101 1.70 -7.66 -17.33
C VAL A 101 0.86 -6.83 -18.29
N TYR A 102 1.27 -5.59 -18.59
CA TYR A 102 0.56 -4.73 -19.53
C TYR A 102 0.44 -5.31 -20.95
N LYS A 103 1.43 -6.09 -21.41
CA LYS A 103 1.39 -6.75 -22.75
C LYS A 103 0.55 -8.02 -22.76
N ASN A 104 0.50 -8.76 -21.65
CA ASN A 104 -0.21 -10.03 -21.56
C ASN A 104 -1.72 -9.86 -21.34
N ASP A 105 -2.19 -8.71 -20.85
CA ASP A 105 -3.63 -8.40 -20.77
C ASP A 105 -4.31 -8.32 -22.15
N GLU A 106 -3.56 -8.23 -23.26
CA GLU A 106 -4.12 -8.37 -24.62
C GLU A 106 -4.41 -9.84 -24.99
N LYS A 107 -4.00 -10.83 -24.16
CA LYS A 107 -4.20 -12.27 -24.38
C LYS A 107 -4.39 -13.00 -23.05
N GLU A 108 -5.57 -12.88 -22.43
CA GLU A 108 -5.92 -13.76 -21.31
C GLU A 108 -6.24 -15.19 -21.81
N GLU A 109 -5.36 -16.14 -21.48
CA GLU A 109 -5.77 -17.52 -21.21
C GLU A 109 -5.27 -17.95 -19.82
N ASP A 110 -6.19 -18.57 -19.11
CA ASP A 110 -6.16 -18.98 -17.71
C ASP A 110 -5.01 -19.97 -17.43
N ASN A 111 -3.86 -19.45 -17.01
CA ASN A 111 -2.78 -20.29 -16.49
C ASN A 111 -2.77 -20.23 -14.95
N SER A 112 -3.46 -21.19 -14.34
CA SER A 112 -3.30 -21.54 -12.95
C SER A 112 -1.87 -22.05 -12.72
N TYR A 113 -0.97 -21.18 -12.25
CA TYR A 113 0.32 -21.61 -11.73
C TYR A 113 0.10 -22.33 -10.40
N SER A 114 0.05 -23.67 -10.45
CA SER A 114 0.09 -24.53 -9.27
C SER A 114 1.54 -24.68 -8.81
N GLY A 115 1.90 -23.91 -7.79
CA GLY A 115 3.19 -23.94 -7.09
C GLY A 115 3.14 -22.92 -5.97
N SER A 116 3.96 -23.07 -4.92
CA SER A 116 4.05 -22.03 -3.88
C SER A 116 4.25 -20.67 -4.55
N ALA A 117 3.33 -19.73 -4.32
CA ALA A 117 3.36 -18.46 -5.04
C ALA A 117 4.73 -17.81 -4.87
N SER A 118 5.44 -17.66 -5.98
CA SER A 118 6.77 -17.06 -6.01
C SER A 118 6.66 -15.59 -5.58
N GLY A 119 7.73 -14.99 -5.09
CA GLY A 119 7.74 -13.53 -4.87
C GLY A 119 7.44 -12.74 -6.16
N ILE A 120 7.60 -13.37 -7.35
CA ILE A 120 7.20 -12.79 -8.63
C ILE A 120 5.68 -12.69 -8.73
N ASP A 121 4.93 -13.69 -8.25
CA ASP A 121 3.46 -13.68 -8.23
C ASP A 121 2.95 -12.57 -7.32
N GLN A 122 3.63 -12.31 -6.20
CA GLN A 122 3.31 -11.18 -5.33
C GLN A 122 3.47 -9.84 -6.03
N LEU A 123 4.55 -9.66 -6.82
CA LEU A 123 4.76 -8.47 -7.63
C LEU A 123 3.65 -8.31 -8.68
N VAL A 124 3.37 -9.36 -9.45
CA VAL A 124 2.34 -9.37 -10.50
C VAL A 124 0.95 -9.07 -9.92
N ASN A 125 0.58 -9.73 -8.83
CA ASN A 125 -0.70 -9.49 -8.16
C ASN A 125 -0.83 -8.05 -7.65
N HIS A 126 0.27 -7.45 -7.17
CA HIS A 126 0.28 -6.07 -6.71
C HIS A 126 0.01 -5.10 -7.86
N VAL A 127 0.66 -5.31 -9.02
CA VAL A 127 0.39 -4.52 -10.23
C VAL A 127 -1.08 -4.62 -10.62
N LYS A 128 -1.60 -5.84 -10.75
CA LYS A 128 -3.01 -6.08 -11.12
C LYS A 128 -3.99 -5.47 -10.13
N ALA A 129 -3.64 -5.46 -8.85
CA ALA A 129 -4.47 -4.83 -7.82
C ALA A 129 -4.50 -3.30 -7.97
N LEU A 130 -3.37 -2.68 -8.30
CA LEU A 130 -3.31 -1.24 -8.59
C LEU A 130 -4.12 -0.90 -9.85
N GLU A 131 -3.96 -1.65 -10.94
CA GLU A 131 -4.72 -1.46 -12.19
C GLU A 131 -6.22 -1.56 -11.96
N PHE A 132 -6.66 -2.60 -11.24
CA PHE A 132 -8.07 -2.75 -10.85
C PHE A 132 -8.56 -1.57 -9.99
N LEU A 133 -7.76 -1.10 -9.04
CA LEU A 133 -8.15 0.03 -8.19
C LEU A 133 -8.26 1.32 -9.02
N LEU A 134 -7.33 1.57 -9.95
CA LEU A 134 -7.31 2.74 -10.81
C LEU A 134 -8.40 2.71 -11.91
N SER A 135 -8.88 1.54 -12.32
CA SER A 135 -10.04 1.48 -13.24
C SER A 135 -11.32 2.05 -12.62
N HIS A 136 -11.35 2.19 -11.28
CA HIS A 136 -12.44 2.79 -10.51
C HIS A 136 -12.11 4.22 -10.03
N ILE A 137 -11.13 4.90 -10.64
CA ILE A 137 -10.72 6.25 -10.20
C ILE A 137 -11.82 7.31 -10.33
N LYS A 138 -12.77 7.11 -11.25
CA LYS A 138 -13.87 8.04 -11.49
C LYS A 138 -15.11 7.80 -10.62
N SER A 139 -15.18 6.69 -9.89
CA SER A 139 -16.28 6.37 -8.98
C SER A 139 -15.90 6.58 -7.51
N ASP A 140 -16.88 6.60 -6.62
CA ASP A 140 -16.63 6.56 -5.17
C ASP A 140 -15.89 5.28 -4.78
N LEU A 141 -15.06 5.37 -3.75
CA LEU A 141 -14.35 4.22 -3.21
C LEU A 141 -15.30 3.43 -2.31
N THR A 142 -15.55 2.16 -2.65
CA THR A 142 -16.51 1.29 -1.96
C THR A 142 -15.83 0.11 -1.27
N GLU A 143 -16.51 -0.49 -0.31
CA GLU A 143 -16.04 -1.71 0.36
C GLU A 143 -15.80 -2.85 -0.63
N GLU A 144 -16.67 -2.99 -1.63
CA GLU A 144 -16.52 -3.99 -2.70
C GLU A 144 -15.19 -3.81 -3.46
N ILE A 145 -14.86 -2.57 -3.83
CA ILE A 145 -13.58 -2.25 -4.49
C ILE A 145 -12.42 -2.65 -3.57
N ILE A 146 -12.46 -2.26 -2.30
CA ILE A 146 -11.41 -2.60 -1.32
C ILE A 146 -11.20 -4.11 -1.19
N LEU A 147 -12.28 -4.88 -1.01
CA LEU A 147 -12.22 -6.33 -0.87
C LEU A 147 -11.73 -6.99 -2.17
N LYS A 148 -12.18 -6.51 -3.33
CA LYS A 148 -11.75 -7.03 -4.63
C LYS A 148 -10.29 -6.72 -4.94
N THR A 149 -9.81 -5.50 -4.64
CA THR A 149 -8.39 -5.13 -4.75
C THR A 149 -7.54 -6.04 -3.87
N HIS A 150 -7.92 -6.25 -2.61
CA HIS A 150 -7.21 -7.17 -1.72
C HIS A 150 -7.25 -8.62 -2.24
N LYS A 151 -8.38 -9.05 -2.79
CA LYS A 151 -8.52 -10.40 -3.38
C LYS A 151 -7.52 -10.64 -4.51
N ILE A 152 -7.36 -9.65 -5.39
CA ILE A 152 -6.39 -9.70 -6.49
C ILE A 152 -4.97 -9.71 -5.94
N MET A 153 -4.65 -8.79 -5.03
CA MET A 153 -3.31 -8.62 -4.46
C MET A 153 -2.80 -9.87 -3.75
N MET A 154 -3.69 -10.60 -3.06
CA MET A 154 -3.35 -11.76 -2.25
C MET A 154 -3.73 -13.10 -2.90
N LYS A 155 -3.98 -13.12 -4.22
CA LYS A 155 -4.40 -14.33 -4.95
C LYS A 155 -3.29 -15.40 -4.92
N GLY A 156 -3.63 -16.59 -4.43
CA GLY A 156 -2.72 -17.75 -4.42
C GLY A 156 -1.58 -17.69 -3.40
N LEU A 157 -1.53 -16.65 -2.56
CA LEU A 157 -0.48 -16.49 -1.55
C LEU A 157 -0.77 -17.32 -0.29
N THR A 158 0.28 -17.75 0.39
CA THR A 158 0.21 -18.51 1.64
C THR A 158 0.87 -17.76 2.79
N THR A 159 0.46 -18.05 4.03
CA THR A 159 1.14 -17.60 5.25
C THR A 159 2.54 -18.22 5.34
N GLU A 160 3.34 -17.75 6.31
CA GLU A 160 4.67 -18.33 6.59
C GLU A 160 4.59 -19.83 6.93
N GLU A 161 3.50 -20.27 7.54
CA GLU A 161 3.23 -21.67 7.87
C GLU A 161 2.66 -22.47 6.67
N GLY A 162 2.53 -21.85 5.49
CA GLY A 162 2.07 -22.49 4.27
C GLY A 162 0.55 -22.61 4.12
N PHE A 163 -0.25 -21.97 5.00
CA PHE A 163 -1.70 -21.97 4.86
C PHE A 163 -2.18 -20.93 3.84
N PRO A 164 -3.24 -21.20 3.06
CA PRO A 164 -3.79 -20.19 2.16
C PRO A 164 -4.26 -18.94 2.92
N ILE A 165 -3.90 -17.75 2.41
CA ILE A 165 -4.38 -16.48 2.99
C ILE A 165 -5.85 -16.26 2.62
N HIS A 166 -6.66 -15.82 3.59
CA HIS A 166 -8.05 -15.46 3.35
C HIS A 166 -8.16 -14.11 2.61
N ASN A 167 -8.00 -14.15 1.29
CA ASN A 167 -8.03 -12.96 0.46
C ASN A 167 -9.45 -12.42 0.21
N GLY A 168 -9.59 -11.10 0.19
CA GLY A 168 -10.82 -10.39 -0.13
C GLY A 168 -11.89 -10.47 0.96
N LYS A 169 -11.48 -10.73 2.20
CA LYS A 169 -12.36 -10.81 3.36
C LYS A 169 -11.66 -10.18 4.56
N TYR A 170 -12.43 -9.52 5.42
CA TYR A 170 -11.89 -9.05 6.69
C TYR A 170 -11.53 -10.20 7.62
N ARG A 171 -10.48 -10.00 8.42
CA ARG A 171 -10.08 -10.96 9.45
C ARG A 171 -11.22 -11.21 10.43
N GLN A 172 -11.27 -12.42 10.97
CA GLN A 172 -12.30 -12.86 11.91
C GLN A 172 -11.73 -13.12 13.32
N TYR A 173 -10.57 -12.56 13.60
CA TYR A 173 -9.85 -12.72 14.87
C TYR A 173 -8.97 -11.51 15.16
N SER A 174 -8.57 -11.37 16.42
CA SER A 174 -7.67 -10.31 16.88
C SER A 174 -6.22 -10.60 16.49
N VAL A 175 -5.51 -9.55 16.11
CA VAL A 175 -4.11 -9.61 15.68
C VAL A 175 -3.30 -8.52 16.39
N CYS A 176 -2.00 -8.78 16.57
CA CYS A 176 -1.04 -7.81 17.08
C CYS A 176 0.21 -7.72 16.20
N ALA A 177 0.87 -6.57 16.29
CA ALA A 177 2.21 -6.33 15.77
C ALA A 177 3.12 -5.97 16.95
N GLY A 178 3.96 -6.91 17.38
CA GLY A 178 4.72 -6.76 18.63
C GLY A 178 3.78 -6.52 19.81
N PHE A 179 3.95 -5.40 20.52
CA PHE A 179 3.10 -5.01 21.65
C PHE A 179 1.85 -4.22 21.25
N HIS A 180 1.69 -3.88 19.97
CA HIS A 180 0.54 -3.14 19.49
C HIS A 180 -0.61 -4.10 19.16
N THR A 181 -1.75 -3.92 19.82
CA THR A 181 -2.99 -4.65 19.52
C THR A 181 -3.87 -3.80 18.61
N PHE A 182 -4.31 -4.38 17.49
CA PHE A 182 -5.21 -3.70 16.56
C PHE A 182 -6.67 -3.76 17.06
N PRO A 183 -7.56 -2.90 16.54
CA PRO A 183 -8.98 -2.91 16.91
C PRO A 183 -9.62 -4.29 16.79
N SER A 184 -10.70 -4.54 17.55
CA SER A 184 -11.43 -5.81 17.47
C SER A 184 -11.92 -6.07 16.05
N TYR A 185 -11.84 -7.32 15.59
CA TYR A 185 -12.31 -7.68 14.25
C TYR A 185 -13.81 -7.41 14.05
N THR A 186 -14.58 -7.45 15.15
CA THR A 186 -16.03 -7.21 15.14
C THR A 186 -16.41 -5.77 14.77
N CYS A 187 -15.51 -4.80 14.93
CA CYS A 187 -15.80 -3.41 14.54
C CYS A 187 -15.34 -3.07 13.12
N ILE A 188 -14.60 -3.95 12.45
CA ILE A 188 -14.02 -3.67 11.13
C ILE A 188 -15.08 -3.27 10.09
N PRO A 189 -16.21 -4.00 9.92
CA PRO A 189 -17.17 -3.65 8.87
C PRO A 189 -17.72 -2.23 9.02
N ASN A 190 -18.14 -1.86 10.24
CA ASN A 190 -18.67 -0.53 10.51
C ASN A 190 -17.57 0.54 10.36
N ALA A 191 -16.38 0.30 10.92
CA ALA A 191 -15.28 1.25 10.83
C ALA A 191 -14.80 1.49 9.38
N MET A 192 -14.75 0.44 8.55
CA MET A 192 -14.44 0.57 7.13
C MET A 192 -15.52 1.37 6.39
N GLY A 193 -16.79 1.14 6.68
CA GLY A 193 -17.90 1.94 6.15
C GLY A 193 -17.73 3.43 6.47
N ASP A 194 -17.45 3.76 7.73
CA ASP A 194 -17.22 5.14 8.19
C ASP A 194 -15.99 5.78 7.53
N ILE A 195 -14.89 5.03 7.41
CA ILE A 195 -13.67 5.49 6.75
C ILE A 195 -13.95 5.84 5.28
N LEU A 196 -14.61 4.95 4.54
CA LEU A 196 -14.90 5.11 3.13
C LEU A 196 -15.87 6.27 2.89
N LYS A 197 -16.93 6.36 3.70
CA LYS A 197 -17.86 7.50 3.65
C LYS A 197 -17.11 8.81 3.86
N THR A 198 -16.32 8.90 4.93
CA THR A 198 -15.56 10.12 5.25
C THR A 198 -14.55 10.47 4.17
N TYR A 199 -13.88 9.47 3.58
CA TYR A 199 -12.97 9.69 2.46
C TYR A 199 -13.69 10.27 1.25
N ASN A 200 -14.80 9.67 0.81
CA ASN A 200 -15.56 10.14 -0.35
C ASN A 200 -16.13 11.55 -0.10
N ASP A 201 -16.66 11.81 1.10
CA ASP A 201 -17.16 13.14 1.49
C ASP A 201 -16.03 14.20 1.39
N ARG A 202 -14.84 13.91 1.91
CA ARG A 202 -13.68 14.82 1.85
C ARG A 202 -13.16 15.00 0.43
N MET A 203 -13.08 13.93 -0.35
CA MET A 203 -12.67 13.95 -1.76
C MET A 203 -13.61 14.82 -2.61
N SER A 204 -14.91 14.85 -2.26
CA SER A 204 -15.89 15.72 -2.95
C SER A 204 -15.77 17.20 -2.59
N THR A 205 -14.99 17.55 -1.56
CA THR A 205 -14.79 18.93 -1.13
C THR A 205 -13.78 19.63 -2.05
N LYS A 206 -14.13 20.81 -2.57
CA LYS A 206 -13.35 21.52 -3.59
C LYS A 206 -11.91 21.88 -3.19
N ASP A 207 -11.68 22.18 -1.92
CA ASP A 207 -10.41 22.74 -1.42
C ASP A 207 -9.72 21.82 -0.40
N HIS A 208 -9.93 20.50 -0.52
CA HIS A 208 -9.21 19.56 0.33
C HIS A 208 -7.72 19.51 -0.06
N ASP A 209 -6.83 19.29 0.91
CA ASP A 209 -5.41 19.05 0.63
C ASP A 209 -5.23 17.58 0.20
N PRO A 210 -4.74 17.30 -1.03
CA PRO A 210 -4.65 15.95 -1.58
C PRO A 210 -3.63 15.08 -0.83
N PHE A 211 -2.54 15.68 -0.32
CA PHE A 211 -1.53 14.96 0.45
C PHE A 211 -2.05 14.58 1.84
N VAL A 212 -2.81 15.48 2.47
CA VAL A 212 -3.46 15.21 3.76
C VAL A 212 -4.52 14.13 3.60
N LEU A 213 -5.36 14.20 2.56
CA LEU A 213 -6.40 13.20 2.33
C LEU A 213 -5.81 11.82 2.02
N ALA A 214 -4.80 11.76 1.15
CA ALA A 214 -4.09 10.51 0.86
C ALA A 214 -3.45 9.92 2.11
N ARG A 215 -2.81 10.76 2.96
CA ARG A 215 -2.24 10.30 4.22
C ARG A 215 -3.31 9.84 5.21
N TRP A 216 -4.46 10.50 5.22
CA TRP A 216 -5.58 10.18 6.09
C TRP A 216 -6.13 8.78 5.78
N VAL A 217 -6.45 8.47 4.51
CA VAL A 217 -6.97 7.14 4.15
C VAL A 217 -5.94 6.04 4.40
N TYR A 218 -4.67 6.29 4.08
CA TYR A 218 -3.56 5.38 4.41
C TYR A 218 -3.54 5.03 5.91
N TYR A 219 -3.57 6.07 6.76
CA TYR A 219 -3.39 5.92 8.19
C TYR A 219 -4.56 5.16 8.81
N HIS A 220 -5.80 5.52 8.44
CA HIS A 220 -6.98 4.88 8.99
C HIS A 220 -7.07 3.39 8.61
N VAL A 221 -6.72 3.02 7.38
CA VAL A 221 -6.77 1.61 6.94
C VAL A 221 -5.65 0.79 7.59
N VAL A 222 -4.41 1.31 7.64
CA VAL A 222 -3.30 0.56 8.27
C VAL A 222 -3.51 0.38 9.78
N SER A 223 -4.10 1.39 10.45
CA SER A 223 -4.39 1.35 11.88
C SER A 223 -5.60 0.48 12.23
N LEU A 224 -6.60 0.37 11.34
CA LEU A 224 -7.70 -0.57 11.53
C LEU A 224 -7.25 -2.02 11.30
N HIS A 225 -6.30 -2.21 10.37
CA HIS A 225 -5.71 -3.50 10.02
C HIS A 225 -6.79 -4.53 9.65
N PRO A 226 -7.61 -4.26 8.62
CA PRO A 226 -8.84 -5.02 8.37
C PRO A 226 -8.61 -6.46 7.88
N PHE A 227 -7.44 -6.79 7.34
CA PHE A 227 -7.14 -8.09 6.73
C PHE A 227 -6.21 -8.94 7.59
N GLU A 228 -6.15 -10.24 7.28
CA GLU A 228 -5.18 -11.17 7.88
C GLU A 228 -3.74 -10.82 7.51
N ASP A 229 -3.50 -10.41 6.27
CA ASP A 229 -2.20 -9.99 5.75
C ASP A 229 -2.39 -8.96 4.61
N GLY A 230 -1.32 -8.31 4.16
CA GLY A 230 -1.35 -7.37 3.04
C GLY A 230 -1.81 -5.95 3.42
N ASN A 231 -2.09 -5.67 4.70
CA ASN A 231 -2.59 -4.38 5.17
C ASN A 231 -1.67 -3.20 4.80
N GLY A 232 -0.35 -3.37 4.93
CA GLY A 232 0.63 -2.35 4.55
C GLY A 232 0.59 -2.03 3.05
N ARG A 233 0.52 -3.07 2.21
CA ARG A 233 0.43 -2.95 0.74
C ARG A 233 -0.88 -2.31 0.31
N MET A 234 -2.02 -2.77 0.85
CA MET A 234 -3.33 -2.15 0.63
C MET A 234 -3.32 -0.67 0.98
N SER A 235 -2.77 -0.30 2.13
CA SER A 235 -2.77 1.09 2.58
C SER A 235 -1.95 1.98 1.63
N ARG A 236 -0.82 1.48 1.12
CA ARG A 236 0.02 2.21 0.13
C ARG A 236 -0.64 2.29 -1.25
N LEU A 237 -1.42 1.27 -1.65
CA LEU A 237 -2.26 1.35 -2.85
C LEU A 237 -3.34 2.43 -2.69
N LEU A 238 -3.99 2.53 -1.54
CA LEU A 238 -5.01 3.57 -1.29
C LEU A 238 -4.42 4.97 -1.22
N TRP A 239 -3.22 5.10 -0.64
CA TRP A 239 -2.46 6.35 -0.68
C TRP A 239 -2.21 6.79 -2.13
N CYS A 240 -1.71 5.88 -2.98
CA CYS A 240 -1.46 6.17 -4.39
C CYS A 240 -2.75 6.47 -5.16
N TYR A 241 -3.82 5.69 -4.94
CA TYR A 241 -5.12 5.92 -5.56
C TYR A 241 -5.68 7.30 -5.23
N SER A 242 -5.56 7.74 -3.98
CA SER A 242 -6.03 9.07 -3.57
C SER A 242 -5.29 10.17 -4.32
N LEU A 243 -3.96 10.11 -4.39
CA LEU A 243 -3.17 11.09 -5.13
C LEU A 243 -3.52 11.09 -6.62
N MET A 244 -3.64 9.91 -7.23
CA MET A 244 -4.00 9.81 -8.65
C MET A 244 -5.41 10.29 -8.95
N LYS A 245 -6.35 10.14 -8.00
CA LYS A 245 -7.72 10.66 -8.12
C LYS A 245 -7.73 12.21 -8.17
N ASP A 246 -6.78 12.84 -7.50
CA ASP A 246 -6.49 14.29 -7.58
C ASP A 246 -5.59 14.69 -8.77
N GLY A 247 -5.19 13.73 -9.61
CA GLY A 247 -4.34 13.97 -10.79
C GLY A 247 -2.85 14.12 -10.48
N LEU A 248 -2.39 13.63 -9.32
CA LEU A 248 -0.99 13.65 -8.86
C LEU A 248 -0.27 12.31 -9.06
#